data_AF-A0A077WBA9-F1
#
_entry.id   AF-A0A077WBA9-F1
#
_cell.length_a   1.000
_cell.length_b   1.000
_cell.length_c   1.000
_cell.angle_alpha   90.00
_cell.angle_beta   90.00
_cell.angle_gamma   90.00
#
_symmetry.space_group_name_H-M   'P 1'
#
loop_
_entity.id
_entity.type
_entity.pdbx_description
1 polymer ?
#
loop_
_entity_poly.entity_id
_entity_poly.type
_entity_poly.pdbx_seq_one_letter_code
_entity_poly.pdbx_strand_id
1 'polypeptide(L)'
;MPQQDKLNAQKIHQYLMELDSQAADTGRHKYTAKEVQYMQERLNEIEQLYKQDVLGEYTASKDDPEHQTQSQIANEIKSTRNTLKQMRNNAL
;
A
#
# COMPACT_ATOMS: atom_id res chain seq x y z
N MET A 1 -18.66 9.10 11.99
CA MET A 1 -19.31 9.43 10.71
C MET A 1 -18.73 8.48 9.66
N PRO A 2 -19.44 7.46 9.16
CA PRO A 2 -18.83 6.30 8.49
C PRO A 2 -18.51 6.45 6.99
N GLN A 3 -18.65 7.65 6.41
CA GLN A 3 -18.47 7.86 4.95
C GLN A 3 -17.06 8.35 4.59
N GLN A 4 -16.42 9.12 5.47
CA GLN A 4 -15.08 9.66 5.25
C GLN A 4 -14.04 8.52 5.28
N ASP A 5 -14.16 7.62 6.25
CA ASP A 5 -13.23 6.50 6.49
C ASP A 5 -13.26 5.48 5.33
N LYS A 6 -14.46 5.16 4.83
CA LYS A 6 -14.64 4.31 3.64
C LYS A 6 -14.01 4.91 2.39
N LEU A 7 -14.09 6.23 2.24
CA LEU A 7 -13.50 6.94 1.11
C LEU A 7 -11.95 6.91 1.19
N ASN A 8 -11.37 6.92 2.39
CA ASN A 8 -9.92 6.85 2.60
C ASN A 8 -9.38 5.45 2.37
N ALA A 9 -10.02 4.42 2.94
CA ALA A 9 -9.63 3.03 2.75
C ALA A 9 -9.69 2.60 1.26
N GLN A 10 -10.75 3.00 0.55
CA GLN A 10 -10.87 2.76 -0.89
C GLN A 10 -9.77 3.45 -1.70
N LYS A 11 -9.40 4.70 -1.35
CA LYS A 11 -8.30 5.42 -2.00
C LYS A 11 -6.96 4.72 -1.78
N ILE A 12 -6.68 4.30 -0.53
CA ILE A 12 -5.45 3.56 -0.20
C ILE A 12 -5.36 2.27 -1.01
N HIS A 13 -6.46 1.50 -1.08
CA HIS A 13 -6.52 0.28 -1.88
C HIS A 13 -6.28 0.55 -3.37
N GLN A 14 -6.88 1.61 -3.92
CA GLN A 14 -6.63 2.00 -5.31
C GLN A 14 -5.17 2.36 -5.56
N TYR A 15 -4.53 3.12 -4.66
CA TYR A 15 -3.12 3.46 -4.79
C TYR A 15 -2.20 2.23 -4.71
N LEU A 16 -2.55 1.23 -3.89
CA LEU A 16 -1.83 -0.04 -3.84
C LEU A 16 -1.97 -0.82 -5.16
N MET A 17 -3.18 -0.91 -5.73
CA MET A 17 -3.39 -1.55 -7.03
C MET A 17 -2.61 -0.87 -8.16
N GLU A 18 -2.58 0.46 -8.19
CA GLU A 18 -1.79 1.22 -9.17
C GLU A 18 -0.29 0.96 -9.01
N LEU A 19 0.20 0.91 -7.77
CA LEU A 19 1.61 0.63 -7.48
C LEU A 19 2.01 -0.80 -7.82
N ASP A 20 1.15 -1.78 -7.52
CA ASP A 20 1.37 -3.18 -7.90
C ASP A 20 1.38 -3.36 -9.42
N SER A 21 0.48 -2.68 -10.14
CA SER A 21 0.48 -2.65 -11.60
C SER A 21 1.77 -2.05 -12.15
N GLN A 22 2.23 -0.93 -11.60
CA GLN A 22 3.49 -0.30 -11.99
C GLN A 22 4.70 -1.21 -11.70
N ALA A 23 4.74 -1.87 -10.55
CA ALA A 23 5.80 -2.79 -10.19
C ALA A 23 5.83 -4.01 -11.13
N ALA A 24 4.66 -4.55 -11.47
CA ALA A 24 4.53 -5.65 -12.43
C ALA A 24 5.00 -5.26 -13.84
N ASP A 25 4.65 -4.05 -14.31
CA ASP A 25 5.09 -3.55 -15.61
C ASP A 25 6.60 -3.27 -15.64
N THR A 26 7.10 -2.60 -14.61
CA THR A 26 8.53 -2.31 -14.45
C THR A 26 9.35 -3.60 -14.40
N GLY A 27 8.87 -4.61 -13.68
CA GLY A 27 9.50 -5.92 -13.56
C GLY A 27 9.59 -6.73 -14.86
N ARG A 28 8.85 -6.38 -15.91
CA ARG A 28 8.92 -7.05 -17.24
C ARG A 28 10.11 -6.58 -18.06
N HIS A 29 10.78 -5.50 -17.65
CA HIS A 29 11.86 -4.88 -18.41
C HIS A 29 13.13 -4.79 -17.57
N LYS A 30 14.22 -4.33 -18.18
CA LYS A 30 15.41 -3.93 -17.42
C LYS A 30 15.09 -2.65 -16.67
N TYR A 31 15.16 -2.70 -15.35
CA TYR A 31 14.89 -1.56 -14.48
C TYR A 31 16.08 -1.25 -13.58
N THR A 32 16.15 0.00 -13.15
CA THR A 32 17.22 0.55 -12.33
C THR A 32 16.83 0.58 -10.85
N ALA A 33 17.82 0.66 -9.98
CA ALA A 33 17.57 0.82 -8.54
C ALA A 33 16.78 2.11 -8.23
N LYS A 34 16.92 3.14 -9.07
CA LYS A 34 16.22 4.42 -8.93
C LYS A 34 14.72 4.30 -9.19
N GLU A 35 14.31 3.52 -10.19
CA GLU A 35 12.90 3.26 -10.47
C GLU A 35 12.25 2.49 -9.33
N VAL A 36 12.96 1.51 -8.75
CA VAL A 36 12.48 0.78 -7.57
C VAL A 36 12.42 1.70 -6.35
N GLN A 37 13.41 2.59 -6.16
CA GLN A 37 13.38 3.56 -5.07
C GLN A 37 12.17 4.49 -5.16
N TYR A 38 11.83 4.98 -6.34
CA TYR A 38 10.64 5.82 -6.55
C TYR A 38 9.35 5.08 -6.13
N MET A 39 9.23 3.80 -6.50
CA MET A 39 8.08 2.98 -6.07
C MET A 39 8.08 2.73 -4.55
N GLN A 40 9.25 2.60 -3.92
CA GLN A 40 9.37 2.47 -2.46
C GLN A 40 8.97 3.75 -1.73
N GLU A 41 9.31 4.92 -2.28
CA GLU A 41 8.88 6.23 -1.77
C GLU A 41 7.36 6.37 -1.84
N ARG A 42 6.76 6.02 -2.99
CA ARG A 42 5.29 5.97 -3.13
C ARG A 42 4.63 5.02 -2.14
N LEU A 43 5.19 3.83 -1.91
CA LEU A 43 4.66 2.91 -0.91
C LEU A 43 4.70 3.52 0.50
N ASN A 44 5.79 4.20 0.86
CA ASN A 44 5.90 4.85 2.16
C ASN A 44 4.83 5.95 2.33
N GLU A 45 4.51 6.72 1.30
CA GLU A 45 3.41 7.71 1.35
C GLU A 45 2.06 7.03 1.62
N ILE A 46 1.76 5.94 0.92
CA ILE A 46 0.53 5.15 1.12
C ILE A 46 0.47 4.62 2.56
N GLU A 47 1.58 4.15 3.10
CA GLU A 47 1.64 3.68 4.48
C GLU A 47 1.45 4.78 5.52
N GLN A 48 1.93 6.00 5.25
CA GLN A 48 1.68 7.14 6.13
C GLN A 48 0.20 7.51 6.11
N LEU A 49 -0.44 7.49 4.94
CA LEU A 49 -1.89 7.69 4.82
C LEU A 49 -2.67 6.63 5.58
N TYR A 50 -2.31 5.34 5.42
CA TYR A 50 -2.91 4.25 6.17
C TYR A 50 -2.72 4.40 7.69
N LYS A 51 -1.53 4.76 8.15
CA LYS A 51 -1.27 4.99 9.58
C LYS A 51 -2.06 6.18 10.12
N GLN A 52 -2.19 7.27 9.35
CA GLN A 52 -3.00 8.42 9.75
C GLN A 52 -4.49 8.06 9.86
N ASP A 53 -4.99 7.24 8.94
CA ASP A 53 -6.39 6.76 8.97
C ASP A 53 -6.64 5.83 10.16
N VAL A 54 -5.70 4.91 10.43
CA VAL A 54 -5.80 3.94 11.56
C VAL A 54 -5.53 4.58 12.93
N LEU A 55 -4.62 5.56 13.02
CA LEU A 55 -4.26 6.24 14.28
C LEU A 55 -5.10 7.49 14.55
N GLY A 56 -5.84 8.01 13.55
CA GLY A 56 -6.59 9.25 13.62
C GLY A 56 -7.76 9.18 14.59
N GLU A 57 -8.57 8.13 14.53
CA GLU A 57 -9.64 7.85 15.48
C GLU A 57 -10.04 6.38 15.32
N TYR A 58 -9.63 5.44 16.18
CA TYR A 58 -10.33 4.14 16.23
C TYR A 58 -10.13 3.41 17.56
N THR A 59 -11.15 3.51 18.42
CA THR A 59 -11.49 2.51 19.44
C THR A 59 -12.54 1.56 18.85
N ALA A 60 -12.24 0.84 17.78
CA ALA A 60 -13.22 -0.12 17.27
C ALA A 60 -13.02 -1.51 17.85
N SER A 61 -14.15 -2.06 18.26
CA SER A 61 -14.28 -3.46 18.63
C SER A 61 -13.98 -4.36 17.42
N LYS A 62 -13.34 -5.50 17.67
CA LYS A 62 -12.82 -6.46 16.69
C LYS A 62 -13.87 -7.05 15.71
N ASP A 63 -15.15 -6.78 15.94
CA ASP A 63 -16.28 -7.34 15.18
C ASP A 63 -16.82 -6.39 14.09
N ASP A 64 -16.23 -5.20 13.92
CA ASP A 64 -16.64 -4.27 12.86
C ASP A 64 -16.14 -4.71 11.47
N PRO A 65 -16.98 -4.69 10.41
CA PRO A 65 -16.58 -5.03 9.04
C PRO A 65 -15.37 -4.23 8.52
N GLU A 66 -15.12 -3.06 9.09
CA GLU A 66 -14.00 -2.19 8.73
C GLU A 66 -12.64 -2.78 9.16
N HIS A 67 -12.59 -3.62 10.20
CA HIS A 67 -11.36 -4.38 10.57
C HIS A 67 -10.95 -5.36 9.48
N GLN A 68 -11.90 -5.92 8.74
CA GLN A 68 -11.60 -6.83 7.63
C GLN A 68 -10.93 -6.06 6.48
N THR A 69 -11.45 -4.89 6.13
CA THR A 69 -10.88 -4.02 5.09
C THR A 69 -9.49 -3.51 5.48
N GLN A 70 -9.28 -3.09 6.73
CA GLN A 70 -7.97 -2.66 7.20
C GLN A 70 -6.94 -3.79 7.20
N SER A 71 -7.34 -5.00 7.61
CA SER A 71 -6.48 -6.18 7.58
C SER A 71 -6.08 -6.56 6.15
N GLN A 72 -6.99 -6.40 5.19
CA GLN A 72 -6.70 -6.60 3.76
C GLN A 72 -5.66 -5.59 3.26
N ILE A 73 -5.87 -4.29 3.52
CA ILE A 73 -4.94 -3.22 3.14
C ILE A 73 -3.55 -3.44 3.77
N ALA A 74 -3.48 -3.85 5.04
CA ALA A 74 -2.21 -4.14 5.70
C ALA A 74 -1.45 -5.31 5.04
N ASN A 75 -2.16 -6.34 4.60
CA ASN A 75 -1.57 -7.47 3.88
C ASN A 75 -1.08 -7.05 2.48
N GLU A 76 -1.84 -6.21 1.77
CA GLU A 76 -1.46 -5.66 0.48
C GLU A 76 -0.17 -4.83 0.58
N ILE A 77 -0.11 -3.87 1.53
CA ILE A 77 1.10 -3.08 1.82
C ILE A 77 2.31 -3.98 2.05
N LYS A 78 2.15 -5.05 2.84
CA LYS A 78 3.23 -6.00 3.14
C LYS A 78 3.66 -6.77 1.88
N SER A 79 2.71 -7.17 1.05
CA SER A 79 2.97 -7.86 -0.22
C SER A 79 3.74 -6.96 -1.18
N THR A 80 3.24 -5.75 -1.45
CA THR A 80 3.89 -4.76 -2.32
C THR A 80 5.30 -4.43 -1.82
N ARG A 81 5.50 -4.25 -0.51
CA ARG A 81 6.83 -4.05 0.08
C ARG A 81 7.78 -5.20 -0.26
N ASN A 82 7.32 -6.44 -0.15
CA ASN A 82 8.15 -7.60 -0.44
C ASN A 82 8.52 -7.66 -1.94
N THR A 83 7.56 -7.38 -2.83
CA THR A 83 7.80 -7.27 -4.27
C THR A 83 8.87 -6.22 -4.58
N LEU A 84 8.70 -4.98 -4.07
CA LEU A 84 9.67 -3.91 -4.29
C LEU A 84 11.04 -4.22 -3.69
N LYS A 85 11.10 -4.93 -2.55
CA LYS A 85 12.37 -5.38 -1.96
C LYS A 85 13.08 -6.39 -2.87
N GLN A 86 12.35 -7.34 -3.45
CA GLN A 86 12.90 -8.29 -4.41
C GLN A 86 13.37 -7.58 -5.68
N MET A 87 12.57 -6.67 -6.21
CA MET A 87 12.94 -5.88 -7.38
C MET A 87 14.25 -5.13 -7.13
N ARG A 88 14.39 -4.44 -5.99
CA ARG A 88 15.61 -3.68 -5.65
C ARG A 88 16.86 -4.55 -5.67
N ASN A 89 16.77 -5.80 -5.21
CA ASN A 89 17.91 -6.72 -5.18
C ASN A 89 18.30 -7.21 -6.58
N ASN A 90 17.38 -7.16 -7.54
CA ASN A 90 17.54 -7.62 -8.92
C ASN A 90 17.77 -6.44 -9.90
N ALA A 91 17.82 -5.20 -9.41
CA ALA A 91 17.99 -4.01 -10.22
C ALA A 91 19.42 -3.93 -10.80
N LEU A 92 19.55 -3.30 -11.97
CA LEU A 92 20.82 -3.04 -12.66
C LEU A 92 21.66 -1.94 -12.00
#